data_AF-X1G7F7-F1
#
_entry.id   AF-X1G7F7-F1
#
_cell.length_a   1.000
_cell.length_b   1.000
_cell.length_c   1.000
_cell.angle_alpha   90.00
_cell.angle_beta   90.00
_cell.angle_gamma   90.00
#
_symmetry.space_group_name_H-M   'P 1'
#
loop_
_entity.id
_entity.type
_entity.pdbx_description
1 polymer ?
#
loop_
_entity_poly.entity_id
_entity_poly.type
_entity_poly.pdbx_seq_one_letter_code
_entity_poly.pdbx_strand_id
1 'polypeptide(L)' 'PFPMQALADRIATIFSQGHVNYIEDQNIISILNGKIIVDENGVRETGPSADRVKKIYDQFNIDLEKD' A
#
# COMPACT_ATOMS: atom_id res chain seq x y z
N PRO A 1 -13.40 -2.24 -8.63
CA PRO A 1 -12.72 -2.79 -7.44
C PRO A 1 -11.36 -2.11 -7.29
N PHE A 2 -10.90 -1.87 -6.07
CA PHE A 2 -9.61 -1.20 -5.84
C PHE A 2 -8.45 -2.12 -6.26
N PRO A 3 -7.51 -1.69 -7.13
CA PRO A 3 -6.44 -2.56 -7.63
C PRO A 3 -5.30 -2.71 -6.61
N MET A 4 -5.55 -3.49 -5.56
CA MET A 4 -4.63 -3.72 -4.44
C MET A 4 -3.28 -4.30 -4.87
N GLN A 5 -3.24 -5.21 -5.84
CA GLN A 5 -1.99 -5.77 -6.37
C GLN A 5 -1.10 -4.67 -6.98
N ALA A 6 -1.67 -3.78 -7.81
CA ALA A 6 -0.92 -2.71 -8.45
C ALA A 6 -0.42 -1.68 -7.42
N LEU A 7 -1.21 -1.41 -6.38
CA LEU A 7 -0.77 -0.60 -5.25
C LEU A 7 0.41 -1.26 -4.52
N ALA A 8 0.34 -2.57 -4.25
CA ALA A 8 1.42 -3.33 -3.62
C ALA A 8 2.71 -3.24 -4.43
N ASP A 9 2.62 -3.45 -5.75
CA ASP A 9 3.76 -3.33 -6.67
C ASP A 9 4.39 -1.93 -6.61
N ARG A 10 3.55 -0.88 -6.58
CA ARG A 10 4.02 0.50 -6.49
C ARG A 10 4.69 0.80 -5.16
N ILE A 11 4.15 0.34 -4.05
CA ILE A 11 4.78 0.47 -2.72
C ILE A 11 6.12 -0.29 -2.70
N ALA A 12 6.18 -1.46 -3.32
CA ALA A 12 7.39 -2.29 -3.37
C ALA A 12 8.53 -1.66 -4.19
N THR A 13 8.24 -0.74 -5.12
CA THR A 13 9.30 0.05 -5.79
C THR A 13 10.09 0.93 -4.82
N ILE A 14 9.51 1.29 -3.67
CA ILE A 14 10.13 2.16 -2.66
C ILE A 14 10.65 1.33 -1.47
N PHE A 15 9.87 0.38 -0.97
CA PHE A 15 10.18 -0.40 0.23
C PHE A 15 10.90 -1.73 -0.07
N SER A 16 11.14 -2.04 -1.34
CA SER A 16 11.62 -3.35 -1.83
C SER A 16 10.59 -4.48 -1.67
N GLN A 17 10.53 -5.36 -2.67
CA GLN A 17 9.59 -6.49 -2.74
C GLN A 17 9.63 -7.41 -1.50
N GLY A 18 10.80 -7.59 -0.89
CA GLY A 18 10.95 -8.44 0.32
C GLY A 18 10.26 -7.91 1.58
N HIS A 19 9.75 -6.68 1.56
CA HIS A 19 9.08 -6.05 2.70
C HIS A 19 7.60 -5.77 2.45
N VAL A 20 7.06 -6.10 1.28
CA VAL A 20 5.68 -5.81 0.89
C VAL A 20 5.03 -7.12 0.48
N ASN A 21 3.96 -7.49 1.18
CA ASN A 21 3.23 -8.71 0.92
C ASN A 21 1.75 -8.40 0.74
N TYR A 22 1.21 -8.68 -0.45
CA TYR A 22 -0.23 -8.62 -0.68
C TYR A 22 -0.86 -9.95 -0.24
N ILE A 23 -1.85 -9.87 0.65
CA ILE A 23 -2.59 -11.01 1.20
C ILE A 23 -3.98 -10.97 0.57
N GLU A 24 -4.13 -11.71 -0.54
CA GLU A 24 -5.33 -11.69 -1.38
C GLU A 24 -6.60 -12.10 -0.61
N ASP A 25 -6.53 -13.13 0.24
CA ASP A 25 -7.67 -13.61 1.04
C ASP A 25 -8.29 -12.54 1.94
N GLN A 26 -7.48 -11.57 2.39
CA GLN A 26 -7.91 -10.48 3.27
C GLN A 26 -8.02 -9.14 2.54
N ASN A 27 -7.63 -9.09 1.26
CA ASN A 27 -7.53 -7.86 0.48
C ASN A 27 -6.69 -6.77 1.18
N ILE A 28 -5.56 -7.15 1.80
CA ILE A 28 -4.66 -6.22 2.50
C ILE A 28 -3.21 -6.33 2.02
N ILE A 29 -2.45 -5.26 2.16
CA ILE A 29 -1.00 -5.23 1.96
C ILE A 29 -0.34 -5.11 3.32
N SER A 30 0.48 -6.08 3.66
CA SER A 30 1.30 -6.11 4.87
C SER A 30 2.71 -5.63 4.52
N ILE A 31 3.18 -4.60 5.21
CA ILE A 31 4.48 -3.99 4.96
C ILE A 31 5.33 -4.06 6.24
N LEU A 32 6.65 -4.26 6.08
CA LEU A 32 7.61 -4.36 7.20
C LEU A 32 7.20 -5.43 8.24
N ASN A 33 6.88 -6.63 7.77
CA ASN A 33 6.40 -7.75 8.59
C ASN A 33 5.13 -7.42 9.39
N GLY A 34 4.17 -6.73 8.77
CA GLY A 34 2.88 -6.41 9.39
C GLY A 34 2.87 -5.18 10.29
N LYS A 35 3.94 -4.40 10.31
CA LYS A 35 3.98 -3.12 11.04
C LYS A 35 3.18 -2.00 10.39
N ILE A 36 2.81 -2.17 9.12
CA ILE A 36 1.94 -1.25 8.40
C ILE A 36 0.99 -2.13 7.60
N ILE A 37 -0.30 -1.84 7.69
CA ILE A 37 -1.34 -2.55 6.96
C ILE A 37 -2.05 -1.55 6.07
N VAL A 38 -2.22 -1.90 4.80
CA VAL A 38 -2.94 -1.07 3.83
C VAL A 38 -4.10 -1.87 3.28
N ASP A 39 -5.27 -1.25 3.20
CA ASP A 39 -6.45 -1.80 2.53
C ASP A 39 -7.00 -0.79 1.52
N GLU A 40 -8.15 -1.09 0.92
CA GLU A 40 -8.84 -0.20 -0.02
C GLU A 40 -9.37 1.11 0.60
N ASN A 41 -9.33 1.24 1.93
CA ASN A 41 -9.74 2.44 2.66
C ASN A 41 -8.53 3.32 3.03
N GLY A 42 -7.31 2.77 2.96
CA GLY A 42 -6.07 3.49 3.17
C GLY A 42 -5.07 2.77 4.07
N VAL A 43 -4.19 3.57 4.68
CA VAL A 43 -3.10 3.06 5.52
C VAL A 43 -3.52 3.07 6.98
N ARG A 44 -3.48 1.89 7.58
CA ARG A 44 -3.60 1.68 9.03
C ARG A 44 -2.18 1.72 9.61
N GLU A 45 -2.01 2.34 10.78
CA GLU A 45 -0.75 2.67 11.47
C GLU A 45 -0.24 4.11 11.25
N THR A 46 0.57 4.58 12.19
CA THR A 46 1.15 5.93 12.20
C THR A 46 2.67 5.89 12.35
N GLY A 47 3.36 6.91 11.83
CA GLY A 47 4.81 7.05 11.92
C GLY A 47 5.49 7.28 10.55
N PRO A 48 6.81 7.52 10.52
CA PRO A 48 7.50 8.00 9.32
C PRO A 48 7.36 7.11 8.09
N SER A 49 7.35 5.79 8.29
CA SER A 49 7.15 4.81 7.21
C SER A 49 5.69 4.77 6.75
N ALA A 50 4.73 4.82 7.67
CA ALA A 50 3.29 4.85 7.35
C ALA A 50 2.92 6.14 6.58
N ASP A 51 3.46 7.30 6.98
CA ASP A 51 3.27 8.56 6.26
C ASP A 51 3.77 8.49 4.82
N ARG A 52 4.88 7.78 4.60
CA ARG A 52 5.42 7.58 3.25
C ARG A 52 4.54 6.65 2.41
N VAL A 53 4.04 5.56 3.00
CA VAL A 53 3.07 4.68 2.35
C VAL A 53 1.77 5.43 2.03
N LYS A 54 1.29 6.29 2.95
CA LYS A 54 0.10 7.10 2.76
C LYS A 54 0.22 8.05 1.57
N LYS A 55 1.36 8.72 1.41
CA LYS A 55 1.62 9.56 0.22
C LYS A 55 1.58 8.75 -1.08
N ILE A 56 2.07 7.51 -1.07
CA ILE A 56 2.02 6.63 -2.26
C ILE A 56 0.57 6.23 -2.55
N TYR A 57 -0.18 5.87 -1.52
CA TYR A 57 -1.61 5.55 -1.61
C TYR A 57 -2.43 6.73 -2.18
N ASP A 58 -2.24 7.93 -1.62
CA ASP A 58 -2.94 9.13 -2.06
C ASP A 58 -2.58 9.47 -3.52
N GLN A 59 -1.29 9.39 -3.88
CA GLN A 59 -0.87 9.60 -5.26
C GLN A 59 -1.44 8.55 -6.21
N PHE A 60 -1.51 7.29 -5.77
CA PHE A 60 -2.08 6.20 -6.55
C PHE A 60 -3.56 6.45 -6.84
N ASN A 61 -4.33 6.94 -5.86
CA ASN A 61 -5.74 7.30 -6.06
C ASN A 61 -5.91 8.44 -7.07
N ILE A 62 -5.09 9.48 -6.95
CA ILE A 62 -5.11 10.62 -7.90
C ILE A 62 -4.82 10.13 -9.33
N ASP A 63 -3.87 9.20 -9.48
CA ASP A 63 -3.54 8.63 -10.78
C ASP A 63 -4.70 7.76 -11.29
N LEU A 64 -5.35 6.99 -10.41
CA LEU A 64 -6.50 6.15 -10.73
C LEU A 64 -7.73 6.93 -11.20
N GLU A 65 -7.95 8.13 -10.65
CA GLU A 65 -9.07 9.01 -11.03
C GLU A 65 -8.84 9.72 -12.38
N LYS A 66 -7.62 9.69 -12.91
CA LYS A 66 -7.25 10.36 -14.17
C LYS A 66 -7.30 9.42 -15.39
N ASP A 67 -7.36 8.12 -15.17
CA ASP A 67 -7.54 7.07 -16.18
C ASP A 67 -9.03 6.71 -16.34
#